data_AF-A0A3D4AG60-F1
#
_entry.id   AF-A0A3D4AG60-F1
#
_cell.length_a   1.000
_cell.length_b   1.000
_cell.length_c   1.000
_cell.angle_alpha   90.00
_cell.angle_beta   90.00
_cell.angle_gamma   90.00
#
_symmetry.space_group_name_H-M   'P 1'
#
loop_
_entity.id
_entity.type
_entity.pdbx_description
1 polymer ?
#
loop_
_entity_poly.entity_id
_entity_poly.type
_entity_poly.pdbx_seq_one_letter_code
_entity_poly.pdbx_strand_id
1 'polypeptide(L)'
;MNMPPEWIAEPVEHDGQKRITLRFSKRPDWDTLVRTLVGSRWSSRLRAWHIADTRANRDWCGINSIAQHYTPKSSDDYPKHATDKIESFVRWMRSKRYSENTIKTY
;
A
#
# COMPACT_ATOMS: atom_id res chain seq x y z
N MET A 1 -18.44 -5.77 7.40
CA MET A 1 -17.18 -6.50 7.18
C MET A 1 -16.37 -5.63 6.24
N ASN A 2 -15.20 -5.13 6.65
CA ASN A 2 -14.43 -4.15 5.88
C ASN A 2 -13.19 -4.79 5.27
N MET A 3 -12.60 -4.13 4.27
CA MET A 3 -11.39 -4.59 3.61
C MET A 3 -10.22 -4.74 4.61
N PRO A 4 -9.47 -5.86 4.59
CA PRO A 4 -8.28 -6.02 5.42
C PRO A 4 -7.20 -4.98 5.07
N PRO A 5 -6.38 -4.54 6.04
CA PRO A 5 -5.39 -3.51 5.80
C PRO A 5 -4.22 -3.95 4.91
N GLU A 6 -4.09 -5.25 4.66
CA GLU A 6 -3.07 -5.82 3.76
C GLU A 6 -3.52 -5.80 2.29
N TRP A 7 -4.76 -5.42 2.01
CA TRP A 7 -5.30 -5.38 0.66
C TRP A 7 -5.11 -4.01 0.06
N ILE A 8 -4.74 -4.00 -1.22
CA ILE A 8 -4.58 -2.78 -2.01
C ILE A 8 -5.72 -2.77 -3.03
N ALA A 9 -6.60 -1.78 -2.91
CA ALA A 9 -7.70 -1.57 -3.84
C ALA A 9 -7.38 -0.39 -4.76
N GLU A 10 -7.23 -0.66 -6.06
CA GLU A 10 -6.94 0.35 -7.07
C GLU A 10 -8.14 0.48 -8.02
N PRO A 11 -8.79 1.66 -8.10
CA PRO A 11 -9.79 1.91 -9.13
C PRO A 11 -9.09 1.96 -10.50
N VAL A 12 -9.51 1.09 -11.41
CA VAL A 12 -8.96 0.93 -12.76
C VAL A 12 -10.09 1.06 -13.76
N GLU A 13 -9.86 1.88 -14.79
CA GLU A 13 -10.71 1.87 -15.96
C GLU A 13 -10.28 0.72 -16.88
N HIS A 14 -11.17 -0.23 -17.09
CA HIS A 14 -10.94 -1.38 -17.95
C HIS A 14 -12.04 -1.45 -18.99
N ASP A 15 -11.66 -1.31 -20.27
CA ASP A 15 -12.59 -1.38 -21.41
C ASP A 15 -13.71 -0.32 -21.35
N GLY A 16 -13.37 0.90 -20.92
CA GLY A 16 -14.32 1.99 -20.70
C GLY A 16 -15.25 1.81 -19.48
N GLN A 17 -15.08 0.73 -18.72
CA GLN A 17 -15.83 0.47 -17.50
C GLN A 17 -15.00 0.77 -16.26
N LYS A 18 -15.59 1.48 -15.30
CA LYS A 18 -14.98 1.69 -13.98
C LYS A 18 -15.03 0.39 -13.18
N ARG A 19 -13.85 -0.09 -12.81
CA ARG A 19 -13.69 -1.32 -12.02
C ARG A 19 -12.74 -1.04 -10.87
N ILE A 20 -12.81 -1.85 -9.82
CA ILE A 20 -11.88 -1.78 -8.70
C ILE A 20 -11.10 -3.08 -8.69
N THR A 21 -9.78 -2.99 -8.75
CA THR A 21 -8.88 -4.13 -8.66
C THR A 21 -8.44 -4.33 -7.22
N LEU A 22 -8.37 -5.58 -6.77
CA LEU A 22 -7.98 -5.98 -5.43
C LEU A 22 -6.69 -6.80 -5.53
N ARG A 23 -5.62 -6.29 -4.93
CA ARG A 23 -4.32 -6.96 -4.83
C ARG A 23 -4.06 -7.31 -3.37
N PHE A 24 -3.63 -8.53 -3.13
CA PHE A 24 -3.31 -9.03 -1.80
C PHE A 24 -2.34 -10.21 -1.89
N SER A 25 -1.59 -10.46 -0.83
CA SER A 25 -0.72 -11.64 -0.68
C SER A 25 -1.49 -12.95 -0.84
N LYS A 26 -0.85 -14.00 -1.37
CA LYS A 26 -1.51 -15.28 -1.65
C LYS A 26 -1.98 -15.96 -0.35
N ARG A 27 -3.27 -15.85 -0.03
CA ARG A 27 -3.93 -16.51 1.10
C ARG A 27 -5.27 -17.12 0.65
N PRO A 28 -5.54 -18.40 0.95
CA PRO A 28 -6.76 -19.09 0.52
C PRO A 28 -8.04 -18.48 1.13
N ASP A 29 -7.95 -17.89 2.32
CA ASP A 29 -9.07 -17.24 3.00
C ASP A 29 -9.56 -16.00 2.23
N TRP A 30 -8.62 -15.31 1.56
CA TRP A 30 -8.90 -14.07 0.85
C TRP A 30 -9.56 -14.30 -0.50
N ASP A 31 -9.17 -15.37 -1.21
CA ASP A 31 -9.89 -15.79 -2.41
C ASP A 31 -11.36 -16.13 -2.09
N THR A 32 -11.60 -16.77 -0.94
CA THR A 32 -12.95 -17.07 -0.45
C THR A 32 -13.71 -15.79 -0.13
N LEU A 33 -13.06 -14.82 0.52
CA LEU A 33 -13.66 -13.53 0.84
C LEU A 33 -14.02 -12.75 -0.43
N VAL A 34 -13.12 -12.64 -1.41
CA VAL A 34 -13.43 -11.92 -2.67
C VAL A 34 -14.59 -12.57 -3.42
N ARG A 35 -14.71 -13.91 -3.39
CA ARG A 35 -15.82 -14.62 -4.02
C ARG A 35 -17.19 -14.25 -3.43
N THR A 36 -17.25 -13.76 -2.19
CA THR A 36 -18.49 -13.26 -1.58
C THR A 36 -18.92 -11.89 -2.11
N LEU A 37 -18.00 -11.14 -2.72
CA LEU A 37 -18.29 -9.83 -3.28
C LEU A 37 -19.06 -9.98 -4.60
N VAL A 38 -20.13 -9.18 -4.75
CA VAL A 38 -20.97 -9.21 -5.93
C VAL A 38 -20.21 -8.67 -7.14
N GLY A 39 -20.15 -9.49 -8.20
CA GLY A 39 -19.47 -9.14 -9.44
C GLY A 39 -17.94 -9.25 -9.38
N SER A 40 -17.41 -9.99 -8.40
CA SER A 40 -15.98 -10.31 -8.36
C SER A 40 -15.58 -11.29 -9.45
N ARG A 41 -14.49 -10.95 -10.13
CA ARG A 41 -13.93 -11.75 -11.21
C ARG A 41 -12.41 -11.73 -11.07
N TRP A 42 -11.77 -12.82 -11.47
CA TRP A 42 -10.32 -12.85 -11.61
C TRP A 42 -9.92 -12.36 -13.00
N SER A 43 -8.97 -11.44 -13.08
CA SER A 43 -8.37 -11.01 -14.34
C SER A 43 -6.99 -11.65 -14.48
N SER A 44 -6.83 -12.50 -15.49
CA SER A 44 -5.53 -13.10 -15.84
C SER A 44 -4.51 -12.04 -16.26
N ARG A 45 -4.95 -10.98 -16.94
CA ARG A 45 -4.09 -9.88 -17.41
C ARG A 45 -3.54 -9.04 -16.26
N LEU A 46 -4.36 -8.79 -15.23
CA LEU A 46 -3.95 -8.01 -14.05
C LEU A 46 -3.36 -8.88 -12.94
N ARG A 47 -3.53 -10.20 -13.06
CA ARG A 47 -3.20 -11.21 -12.05
C ARG A 47 -3.77 -10.83 -10.68
N ALA A 48 -5.00 -10.31 -10.71
CA ALA A 48 -5.65 -9.72 -9.56
C ALA A 48 -7.17 -9.90 -9.71
N TRP A 49 -7.85 -9.86 -8.57
CA TRP A 49 -9.30 -9.81 -8.55
C TRP A 49 -9.79 -8.42 -8.93
N HIS A 50 -10.94 -8.34 -9.60
CA HIS A 50 -11.57 -7.08 -9.95
C HIS A 50 -13.09 -7.14 -9.78
N ILE A 51 -13.65 -6.10 -9.19
CA ILE A 51 -15.08 -5.93 -8.91
C ILE A 51 -15.60 -4.72 -9.70
N ALA A 52 -16.92 -4.64 -9.89
CA ALA A 52 -17.54 -3.45 -10.47
C ALA A 52 -17.41 -2.25 -9.52
N ASP A 53 -17.17 -1.05 -10.05
CA ASP A 53 -17.14 0.19 -9.26
C ASP A 53 -18.58 0.62 -8.90
N THR A 54 -19.15 -0.08 -7.92
CA THR A 54 -20.45 0.26 -7.32
C THR A 54 -20.21 0.98 -6.00
N ARG A 55 -21.18 1.80 -5.56
CA ARG A 55 -21.06 2.52 -4.29
C ARG A 55 -20.79 1.59 -3.10
N ALA A 56 -21.47 0.46 -3.01
CA ALA A 56 -21.24 -0.55 -1.97
C ALA A 56 -19.81 -1.11 -2.01
N ASN A 57 -19.29 -1.45 -3.19
CA ASN A 57 -17.92 -1.95 -3.35
C ASN A 57 -16.88 -0.86 -3.04
N ARG A 58 -17.15 0.37 -3.45
CA ARG A 58 -16.29 1.54 -3.20
C ARG A 58 -16.24 1.90 -1.71
N ASP A 59 -17.36 1.78 -1.01
CA ASP A 59 -17.47 1.95 0.44
C ASP A 59 -16.77 0.79 1.18
N TRP A 60 -16.93 -0.44 0.70
CA TRP A 60 -16.26 -1.63 1.24
C TRP A 60 -14.73 -1.55 1.13
N CYS A 61 -14.23 -1.10 -0.03
CA CYS A 61 -12.81 -0.87 -0.28
C CYS A 61 -12.27 0.40 0.39
N GLY A 62 -13.13 1.25 0.96
CA GLY A 62 -12.72 2.53 1.52
C GLY A 62 -12.16 3.52 0.48
N ILE A 63 -12.53 3.40 -0.80
CA ILE A 63 -12.07 4.30 -1.88
C ILE A 63 -12.83 5.64 -1.86
N ASN A 64 -14.05 5.67 -1.31
CA ASN A 64 -14.80 6.91 -1.05
C ASN A 64 -14.31 7.65 0.21
N SER A 65 -13.58 6.97 1.09
CA SER A 65 -12.94 7.59 2.25
C SER A 65 -11.48 7.84 1.90
N ILE A 66 -11.14 9.11 1.71
CA ILE A 66 -9.78 9.62 1.62
C ILE A 66 -9.00 9.17 2.88
N ALA A 67 -8.44 7.96 2.97
CA ALA A 67 -7.57 7.57 4.09
C ALA A 67 -6.86 6.22 4.06
N GLN A 68 -7.40 5.11 3.52
CA GLN A 68 -7.03 3.85 4.22
C GLN A 68 -5.75 3.11 3.79
N HIS A 69 -5.12 3.32 2.62
CA HIS A 69 -3.79 2.74 2.34
C HIS A 69 -2.87 3.63 1.49
N TYR A 70 -2.71 4.88 1.89
CA TYR A 70 -1.35 5.43 1.91
C TYR A 70 -0.97 5.40 3.39
N THR A 71 -0.02 4.54 3.77
CA THR A 71 0.82 4.88 4.91
C THR A 71 1.97 5.71 4.34
N PRO A 72 1.90 7.05 4.31
CA PRO A 72 3.05 7.70 4.89
C PRO A 72 3.02 7.24 6.35
N LYS A 73 4.12 6.67 6.85
CA LYS A 73 4.29 6.62 8.32
C LYS A 73 3.86 7.97 8.86
N SER A 74 2.88 8.00 9.75
CA SER A 74 2.39 9.24 10.36
C SER A 74 3.59 10.12 10.71
N SER A 75 3.56 11.35 10.23
CA SER A 75 4.56 12.38 10.54
C SER A 75 4.64 12.73 12.03
N ASP A 76 3.73 12.22 12.86
CA ASP A 76 3.65 12.46 14.30
C ASP A 76 3.97 11.22 15.16
N ASP A 77 4.28 10.07 14.54
CA ASP A 77 4.79 8.89 15.23
C ASP A 77 6.06 8.44 14.53
N TYR A 78 7.06 9.32 14.53
CA TYR A 78 8.43 8.96 14.17
C TYR A 78 8.98 8.18 15.37
N PRO A 79 9.11 6.84 15.34
CA PRO A 79 9.93 6.19 16.35
C PRO A 79 11.31 6.84 16.24
N LYS A 80 11.87 7.31 17.35
CA LYS A 80 13.24 7.87 17.43
C LYS A 80 14.30 6.97 16.76
N HIS A 81 13.94 5.72 16.47
CA HIS A 81 14.72 4.71 15.77
C HIS A 81 14.77 4.78 14.24
N ALA A 82 14.02 5.66 13.56
CA ALA A 82 14.14 5.81 12.10
C ALA A 82 15.33 6.71 11.70
N THR A 83 15.75 7.66 12.55
CA THR A 83 16.97 8.47 12.36
C THR A 83 18.23 7.79 12.86
N ASP A 84 18.12 6.82 13.78
CA ASP A 84 19.25 6.09 14.38
C ASP A 84 20.24 5.54 13.34
N LYS A 85 19.73 5.06 12.19
CA LYS A 85 20.58 4.48 11.14
C LYS A 85 21.40 5.54 10.40
N ILE A 86 20.80 6.70 10.14
CA ILE A 86 21.48 7.81 9.45
C ILE A 86 22.51 8.43 10.41
N GLU A 87 22.16 8.64 11.67
CA GLU A 87 23.10 9.17 12.67
C GLU A 87 24.25 8.20 12.94
N SER A 88 23.98 6.90 13.05
CA SER A 88 25.00 5.86 13.17
C SER A 88 25.93 5.84 11.96
N PHE A 89 25.38 6.03 10.76
CA PHE A 89 26.15 6.10 9.51
C PHE A 89 27.03 7.34 9.44
N VAL A 90 26.50 8.53 9.77
CA VAL A 90 27.27 9.77 9.88
C VAL A 90 28.38 9.63 10.92
N ARG A 91 28.09 9.04 12.08
CA ARG A 91 29.08 8.82 13.15
C ARG A 91 30.18 7.85 12.72
N TRP A 92 29.84 6.82 11.96
CA TRP A 92 30.82 5.92 11.34
C TRP A 92 31.68 6.65 10.29
N MET A 93 31.10 7.49 9.45
CA MET A 93 31.89 8.26 8.48
C MET A 93 32.84 9.27 9.16
N ARG A 94 32.41 9.90 10.25
CA ARG A 94 33.27 10.77 11.05
C ARG A 94 34.42 10.01 11.71
N SER A 95 34.20 8.79 12.19
CA SER A 95 35.29 7.95 12.74
C SER A 95 36.31 7.55 11.66
N LYS A 96 35.87 7.46 10.40
CA LYS A 96 36.72 7.26 9.22
C LYS A 96 37.37 8.55 8.70
N ARG A 97 37.25 9.67 9.43
CA ARG A 97 37.84 10.99 9.15
C ARG A 97 37.34 11.63 7.84
N TYR A 98 36.15 11.26 7.37
CA TYR A 98 35.54 11.95 6.23
C TYR A 98 35.15 13.38 6.61
N SER A 99 35.37 14.31 5.69
CA SER A 99 34.97 15.71 5.86
C SER A 99 33.45 15.85 5.82
N GLU A 100 32.91 16.89 6.46
CA GLU A 100 31.47 17.16 6.44
C GLU A 100 30.91 17.34 5.01
N ASN A 101 31.74 17.82 4.07
CA ASN A 101 31.35 17.94 2.66
C ASN A 101 31.18 16.57 1.99
N THR A 102 32.04 15.61 2.35
CA THR A 102 31.92 14.23 1.87
C THR A 102 30.69 13.56 2.46
N ILE A 103 30.45 13.73 3.77
CA ILE A 103 29.29 13.16 4.48
C ILE A 103 27.96 13.64 3.89
N LYS A 104 27.85 14.92 3.51
CA LYS A 104 26.64 15.48 2.89
C LYS A 104 26.35 14.98 1.47
N THR A 105 27.36 14.42 0.80
CA THR A 105 27.25 13.93 -0.57
C THR A 105 26.68 12.51 -0.63
N TYR A 106 26.90 11.72 0.43
CA TYR A 106 26.37 10.36 0.60
C TYR A 106 25.00 10.37 1.26
#